data_AF-A0A7D9LE74-F1
#
_entry.id   AF-A0A7D9LE74-F1
#
_cell.length_a   1.000
_cell.length_b   1.000
_cell.length_c   1.000
_cell.angle_alpha   90.00
_cell.angle_beta   90.00
_cell.angle_gamma   90.00
#
_symmetry.space_group_name_H-M   'P 1'
#
loop_
_entity.id
_entity.type
_entity.pdbx_description
1 polymer ?
#
loop_
_entity_poly.entity_id
_entity_poly.type
_entity_poly.pdbx_seq_one_letter_code
_entity_poly.pdbx_strand_id
1 'polypeptide(L)'
;MEQQSHNLTVSMAHSVPIRPMPEFNPDAELGASVATRWKNWVADFDLFLLASGVTDPKRQRALLLYQAGARVREIFKQLPDTGEDKDYDIAKAKLLAHFEPQKNRRYEVYRFRKAVQEPRKLSISFTHGFDL
;
A
#
# COMPACT_ATOMS: atom_id res chain seq x y z
N MET A 1 -2.42 -64.46 10.10
CA MET A 1 -1.82 -63.71 8.98
C MET A 1 -2.67 -62.45 8.85
N GLU A 2 -2.15 -61.30 9.25
CA GLU A 2 -1.58 -60.32 8.28
C GLU A 2 -2.74 -59.36 7.88
N GLN A 3 -2.83 -58.09 8.23
CA GLN A 3 -1.83 -57.08 8.61
C GLN A 3 -2.53 -55.90 9.33
N GLN A 4 -1.85 -55.31 10.31
CA GLN A 4 -2.09 -53.94 10.76
C GLN A 4 -1.73 -52.96 9.63
N SER A 5 -2.52 -51.92 9.40
CA SER A 5 -1.99 -50.65 8.89
C SER A 5 -2.73 -49.47 9.55
N HIS A 6 -1.94 -48.69 10.29
CA HIS A 6 -2.34 -47.50 11.02
C HIS A 6 -2.31 -46.29 10.11
N ASN A 7 -3.43 -45.60 9.90
CA ASN A 7 -3.42 -44.30 9.19
C ASN A 7 -4.05 -43.20 10.08
N LEU A 8 -3.20 -42.71 10.98
CA LEU A 8 -2.98 -41.32 11.38
C LEU A 8 -4.19 -40.38 11.33
N THR A 9 -4.71 -40.04 12.51
CA THR A 9 -5.51 -38.84 12.74
C THR A 9 -4.66 -37.62 12.40
N VAL A 10 -4.79 -37.09 11.19
CA VAL A 10 -4.24 -35.78 10.84
C VAL A 10 -5.05 -34.74 11.62
N SER A 11 -4.52 -34.31 12.75
CA SER A 11 -4.97 -33.11 13.44
C SER A 11 -4.74 -31.93 12.50
N MET A 12 -5.79 -31.53 11.78
CA MET A 12 -5.77 -30.29 11.04
C MET A 12 -5.78 -29.16 12.07
N ALA A 13 -4.59 -28.63 12.36
CA ALA A 13 -4.46 -27.30 12.94
C ALA A 13 -5.35 -26.38 12.09
N HIS A 14 -6.40 -25.84 12.71
CA HIS A 14 -7.35 -24.97 12.05
C HIS A 14 -6.61 -23.69 11.64
N SER A 15 -6.02 -23.69 10.44
CA SER A 15 -5.47 -22.47 9.86
C SER A 15 -6.65 -21.56 9.58
N VAL A 16 -6.88 -20.57 10.43
CA VAL A 16 -7.84 -19.52 10.15
C VAL A 16 -7.42 -18.90 8.81
N PRO A 17 -8.27 -18.91 7.77
CA PRO A 17 -7.91 -18.32 6.50
C PRO A 17 -7.75 -16.82 6.72
N ILE A 18 -6.50 -16.37 6.80
CA ILE A 18 -6.19 -14.96 6.94
C ILE A 18 -6.65 -14.29 5.65
N ARG A 19 -7.62 -13.38 5.75
CA ARG A 19 -8.12 -12.66 4.58
C ARG A 19 -6.93 -11.96 3.90
N PRO A 20 -6.73 -12.14 2.59
CA PRO A 20 -5.65 -11.46 1.90
C PRO A 20 -5.84 -9.96 2.05
N MET A 21 -4.82 -9.31 2.58
CA MET A 21 -4.80 -7.87 2.79
C MET A 21 -4.97 -7.15 1.45
N PRO A 22 -5.78 -6.08 1.35
CA PRO A 22 -5.91 -5.33 0.10
C PRO A 22 -4.56 -4.76 -0.33
N GLU A 23 -4.31 -4.75 -1.65
CA GLU A 23 -3.10 -4.15 -2.22
C GLU A 23 -3.01 -2.66 -1.87
N PHE A 24 -1.79 -2.15 -1.72
CA PHE A 24 -1.59 -0.73 -1.44
C PHE A 24 -1.74 0.10 -2.73
N ASN A 25 -2.73 1.01 -2.74
CA ASN A 25 -2.92 1.95 -3.84
C ASN A 25 -2.38 3.35 -3.46
N PRO A 26 -1.16 3.73 -3.91
CA PRO A 26 -0.60 5.03 -3.61
C PRO A 26 -1.35 6.19 -4.30
N ASP A 27 -2.01 5.91 -5.42
CA ASP A 27 -2.68 6.90 -6.29
C ASP A 27 -4.15 7.15 -5.89
N ALA A 28 -4.69 6.42 -4.90
CA ALA A 28 -6.05 6.65 -4.42
C ALA A 28 -6.22 8.06 -3.83
N GLU A 29 -7.30 8.76 -4.14
CA GLU A 29 -7.62 10.07 -3.55
C GLU A 29 -8.42 9.88 -2.25
N LEU A 30 -7.72 9.48 -1.18
CA LEU A 30 -8.28 9.43 0.17
C LEU A 30 -7.72 10.63 0.93
N GLY A 31 -8.52 11.36 1.71
CA GLY A 31 -8.12 12.62 2.35
C GLY A 31 -6.91 12.57 3.31
N ALA A 32 -6.30 11.40 3.53
CA ALA A 32 -5.06 11.22 4.28
C ALA A 32 -3.83 11.18 3.35
N SER A 33 -2.67 11.61 3.84
CA SER A 33 -1.42 11.58 3.06
C SER A 33 -1.02 10.15 2.67
N VAL A 34 -0.36 9.98 1.51
CA VAL A 34 0.11 8.68 1.03
C VAL A 34 1.02 8.00 2.07
N ALA A 35 1.91 8.76 2.71
CA ALA A 35 2.75 8.26 3.80
C ALA A 35 1.95 7.75 5.00
N THR A 36 0.90 8.45 5.43
CA THR A 36 0.05 8.00 6.53
C THR A 36 -0.63 6.68 6.20
N ARG A 37 -1.14 6.55 4.97
CA ARG A 37 -1.75 5.29 4.51
C ARG A 37 -0.75 4.16 4.44
N TRP A 38 0.47 4.45 3.97
CA TRP A 38 1.56 3.48 3.93
C TRP A 38 1.92 2.99 5.33
N LYS A 39 2.03 3.89 6.32
CA LYS A 39 2.32 3.52 7.73
C LYS A 39 1.24 2.59 8.30
N ASN A 40 -0.04 2.91 8.07
CA ASN A 40 -1.15 2.08 8.53
C ASN A 40 -1.13 0.71 7.85
N TRP A 41 -0.94 0.68 6.53
CA TRP A 41 -0.85 -0.56 5.76
C TRP A 41 0.33 -1.43 6.23
N VAL A 42 1.52 -0.85 6.44
CA VAL A 42 2.68 -1.59 6.96
C VAL A 42 2.41 -2.15 8.37
N ALA A 43 1.71 -1.41 9.24
CA ALA A 43 1.36 -1.91 10.57
C ALA A 43 0.43 -3.13 10.52
N ASP A 44 -0.59 -3.10 9.65
CA ASP A 44 -1.47 -4.24 9.38
C ASP A 44 -0.69 -5.43 8.76
N PHE A 45 0.30 -5.14 7.91
CA PHE A 45 1.18 -6.15 7.32
C PHE A 45 2.13 -6.78 8.36
N ASP A 46 2.68 -6.01 9.30
CA ASP A 46 3.50 -6.54 10.39
C ASP A 46 2.67 -7.47 11.30
N LEU A 47 1.39 -7.14 11.55
CA LEU A 47 0.45 -8.05 12.22
C LEU A 47 0.21 -9.34 11.42
N PHE A 48 0.09 -9.23 10.10
CA PHE A 48 -0.02 -10.39 9.21
C PHE A 48 1.22 -11.29 9.28
N LEU A 49 2.43 -10.72 9.27
CA LEU A 49 3.67 -11.48 9.40
C LEU A 49 3.78 -12.20 10.75
N LEU A 50 3.42 -11.51 11.83
CA LEU A 50 3.37 -12.07 13.18
C LEU A 50 2.38 -13.24 13.25
N ALA A 51 1.16 -13.08 12.72
CA ALA A 51 0.16 -14.13 12.67
C ALA A 51 0.57 -15.33 11.80
N SER A 52 1.34 -15.07 10.73
CA SER A 52 1.82 -16.10 9.79
C SER A 52 3.09 -16.81 10.29
N GLY A 53 3.71 -16.37 11.38
CA GLY A 53 4.93 -16.95 11.92
C GLY A 53 6.17 -16.77 11.02
N VAL A 54 6.16 -15.76 10.13
CA VAL A 54 7.28 -15.53 9.20
C VAL A 54 8.37 -14.71 9.90
N THR A 55 9.48 -15.37 10.22
CA THR A 55 10.63 -14.78 10.91
C THR A 55 11.83 -14.51 10.01
N ASP A 56 11.87 -15.14 8.81
CA ASP A 56 12.97 -14.95 7.86
C ASP A 56 12.85 -13.59 7.15
N PRO A 57 13.85 -12.69 7.27
CA PRO A 57 13.74 -11.34 6.74
C PRO A 57 13.67 -11.28 5.22
N LYS A 58 14.26 -12.27 4.52
CA LYS A 58 14.15 -12.37 3.06
C LYS A 58 12.72 -12.71 2.64
N ARG A 59 12.05 -13.62 3.35
CA ARG A 59 10.62 -13.91 3.16
C ARG A 59 9.73 -12.72 3.53
N GLN A 60 10.04 -12.00 4.61
CA GLN A 60 9.30 -10.78 4.97
C GLN A 60 9.37 -9.73 3.87
N ARG A 61 10.56 -9.46 3.33
CA ARG A 61 10.76 -8.53 2.20
C ARG A 61 10.03 -8.99 0.94
N ALA A 62 10.10 -10.28 0.60
CA ALA A 62 9.39 -10.83 -0.54
C ALA A 62 7.87 -10.70 -0.39
N LEU A 63 7.33 -11.02 0.79
CA LEU A 63 5.91 -10.88 1.10
C LEU A 63 5.45 -9.43 1.08
N LEU A 64 6.28 -8.50 1.59
CA LEU A 64 5.98 -7.07 1.55
C LEU A 64 5.74 -6.61 0.11
N LEU A 65 6.66 -6.93 -0.79
CA LEU A 65 6.59 -6.55 -2.20
C LEU A 65 5.47 -7.27 -2.95
N TYR A 66 5.17 -8.52 -2.58
CA TYR A 66 4.06 -9.28 -3.16
C TYR A 66 2.71 -8.69 -2.74
N GLN A 67 2.49 -8.48 -1.44
CA GLN A 67 1.23 -8.00 -0.89
C GLN A 67 0.97 -6.53 -1.21
N ALA A 68 2.02 -5.70 -1.28
CA ALA A 68 1.90 -4.29 -1.59
C ALA A 68 1.46 -4.03 -3.04
N GLY A 69 1.57 -5.02 -3.93
CA GLY A 69 1.06 -4.96 -5.29
C GLY A 69 2.05 -4.45 -6.33
N ALA A 70 1.64 -4.49 -7.61
CA ALA A 70 2.50 -4.15 -8.75
C ALA A 70 3.05 -2.72 -8.70
N ARG A 71 2.21 -1.76 -8.31
CA ARG A 71 2.60 -0.33 -8.28
C ARG A 71 3.75 -0.07 -7.31
N VAL A 72 3.72 -0.68 -6.13
CA VAL A 72 4.79 -0.54 -5.13
C VAL A 72 6.07 -1.23 -5.59
N ARG A 73 5.98 -2.38 -6.26
CA ARG A 73 7.15 -3.05 -6.85
C ARG A 73 7.85 -2.19 -7.90
N GLU A 74 7.10 -1.50 -8.76
CA GLU A 74 7.67 -0.59 -9.75
C GLU A 74 8.37 0.60 -9.09
N ILE A 75 7.75 1.21 -8.07
CA ILE A 75 8.40 2.25 -7.26
C ILE A 75 9.68 1.72 -6.63
N PHE A 76 9.64 0.53 -6.03
CA PHE A 76 10.78 -0.05 -5.34
C PHE A 76 11.97 -0.31 -6.27
N LYS A 77 11.73 -0.76 -7.51
CA LYS A 77 12.79 -0.95 -8.52
C LYS A 77 13.51 0.35 -8.90
N GLN A 78 12.84 1.50 -8.76
CA GLN A 78 13.39 2.81 -9.09
C GLN A 78 14.17 3.43 -7.93
N LEU A 79 14.08 2.88 -6.72
CA LEU A 79 14.76 3.41 -5.55
C LEU A 79 16.24 2.97 -5.52
N PRO A 80 17.19 3.89 -5.30
CA PRO A 80 18.58 3.54 -5.05
C PRO A 80 18.79 3.05 -3.61
N ASP A 81 19.76 2.16 -3.44
CA ASP A 81 20.20 1.66 -2.12
C ASP A 81 19.05 1.07 -1.30
N THR A 82 18.35 0.09 -1.86
CA THR A 82 17.24 -0.59 -1.18
C THR A 82 17.69 -1.66 -0.18
N GLY A 83 18.98 -1.71 0.17
CA GLY A 83 19.57 -2.77 0.99
C GLY A 83 19.65 -4.12 0.28
N GLU A 84 20.25 -5.11 0.93
CA GLU A 84 20.30 -6.49 0.46
C GLU A 84 18.96 -7.22 0.70
N ASP A 85 18.84 -8.46 0.21
CA ASP A 85 17.66 -9.31 0.40
C ASP A 85 17.23 -9.46 1.87
N LYS A 86 18.19 -9.33 2.80
CA LYS A 86 17.98 -9.52 4.24
C LYS A 86 17.52 -8.23 4.95
N ASP A 87 17.52 -7.10 4.25
CA ASP A 87 17.24 -5.80 4.84
C ASP A 87 15.75 -5.43 4.64
N TYR A 88 14.88 -6.07 5.41
CA TYR A 88 13.44 -5.76 5.42
C TYR A 88 13.17 -4.34 5.93
N ASP A 89 13.83 -3.91 7.01
CA ASP A 89 13.61 -2.58 7.59
C ASP A 89 14.12 -1.44 6.68
N ILE A 90 15.22 -1.66 5.94
CA ILE A 90 15.70 -0.69 4.94
C ILE A 90 14.67 -0.55 3.82
N ALA A 91 14.09 -1.66 3.34
CA ALA A 91 13.05 -1.62 2.31
C ALA A 91 11.82 -0.80 2.76
N LYS A 92 11.34 -1.05 3.99
CA LYS A 92 10.22 -0.29 4.58
C LYS A 92 10.54 1.20 4.68
N ALA A 93 11.72 1.54 5.19
CA ALA A 93 12.15 2.92 5.38
C ALA A 93 12.27 3.67 4.05
N LYS A 94 12.80 3.03 3.01
CA LYS A 94 12.95 3.62 1.67
C LYS A 94 11.60 3.85 0.99
N LEU A 95 10.69 2.88 1.08
CA LEU A 95 9.32 3.05 0.58
C LEU A 95 8.60 4.17 1.33
N LEU A 96 8.74 4.21 2.65
CA LEU A 96 8.17 5.29 3.44
C LEU A 96 8.74 6.66 3.04
N ALA A 97 10.05 6.79 2.89
CA ALA A 97 10.70 8.03 2.48
C ALA A 97 10.27 8.50 1.07
N HIS A 98 9.93 7.56 0.18
CA HIS A 98 9.37 7.87 -1.14
C HIS A 98 7.92 8.38 -1.03
N PHE A 99 7.11 7.78 -0.14
CA PHE A 99 5.72 8.18 0.06
C PHE A 99 5.54 9.41 0.97
N GLU A 100 6.54 9.70 1.80
CA GLU A 100 6.62 10.97 2.49
C GLU A 100 6.74 12.08 1.44
N PRO A 101 5.98 13.17 1.60
CA PRO A 101 6.18 14.32 0.74
C PRO A 101 7.63 14.77 0.99
N GLN A 102 8.53 14.45 0.06
CA GLN A 102 9.78 15.19 -0.05
C GLN A 102 9.32 16.64 -0.11
N LYS A 103 9.73 17.46 0.87
CA LYS A 103 9.42 18.89 0.97
C LYS A 103 9.93 19.58 -0.30
N ASN A 104 9.21 19.41 -1.39
CA ASN A 104 9.56 19.92 -2.68
C ASN A 104 8.58 21.07 -2.88
N ARG A 105 9.08 22.28 -2.64
CA ARG A 105 8.36 23.55 -2.72
C ARG A 105 7.47 23.65 -3.99
N ARG A 106 7.87 22.98 -5.07
CA ARG A 106 7.11 22.81 -6.33
C ARG A 106 5.77 22.09 -6.18
N TYR A 107 5.67 21.05 -5.35
CA TYR A 107 4.43 20.28 -5.14
C TYR A 107 3.40 21.09 -4.35
N GLU A 108 3.84 21.89 -3.36
CA GLU A 108 2.95 22.84 -2.69
C GLU A 108 2.44 23.91 -3.64
N VAL A 109 3.29 24.46 -4.52
CA VAL A 109 2.86 25.41 -5.56
C VAL A 109 1.90 24.75 -6.56
N TYR A 110 2.12 23.49 -6.94
CA TYR A 110 1.20 22.75 -7.82
C TYR A 110 -0.14 22.48 -7.14
N ARG A 111 -0.15 21.97 -5.90
CA ARG A 111 -1.38 21.79 -5.10
C ARG A 111 -2.11 23.10 -4.87
N PHE A 112 -1.40 24.19 -4.56
CA PHE A 112 -1.97 25.52 -4.38
C PHE A 112 -2.60 26.02 -5.68
N ARG A 113 -1.90 25.88 -6.82
CA ARG A 113 -2.45 26.26 -8.14
C ARG A 113 -3.65 25.41 -8.55
N LYS A 114 -3.64 24.10 -8.24
CA LYS A 114 -4.76 23.20 -8.54
C LYS A 114 -5.97 23.45 -7.63
N ALA A 115 -5.74 23.76 -6.35
CA ALA A 115 -6.80 24.12 -5.39
C ALA A 115 -7.46 25.47 -5.71
N VAL A 116 -6.73 26.39 -6.34
CA VAL A 116 -7.28 27.67 -6.84
C VAL A 116 -8.02 27.50 -8.19
N GLN A 117 -7.80 26.38 -8.90
CA GLN A 117 -8.48 26.02 -10.15
C GLN A 117 -9.72 25.12 -9.96
N GLU A 118 -10.40 25.22 -8.82
CA GLU A 118 -11.85 24.96 -8.74
C GLU A 118 -12.55 26.31 -8.96
N PRO A 119 -12.75 26.78 -10.22
CA PRO A 119 -13.57 27.95 -10.45
C PRO A 119 -15.00 27.55 -10.08
N ARG A 120 -15.41 28.01 -8.90
CA ARG A 120 -16.78 28.38 -8.54
C ARG A 120 -17.62 28.49 -9.81
N LYS A 121 -18.37 27.42 -10.07
CA LYS A 121 -19.33 27.29 -11.17
C LYS A 121 -20.42 28.35 -10.96
N LEU A 122 -20.15 29.58 -11.36
CA LEU A 122 -21.17 30.60 -11.52
C LEU A 122 -21.67 30.49 -12.96
N SER A 123 -22.58 29.54 -13.19
CA SER A 123 -23.39 29.53 -14.41
C SER A 123 -24.30 30.75 -14.36
N ILE A 124 -23.82 31.89 -14.88
CA ILE A 124 -24.68 32.99 -15.27
C ILE A 124 -25.43 32.54 -16.53
N SER A 125 -26.55 31.85 -16.33
CA SER A 125 -27.53 31.59 -17.39
C SER A 125 -28.18 32.91 -17.76
N PHE A 126 -27.61 33.63 -18.75
CA PHE A 126 -28.23 34.81 -19.31
C PHE A 126 -29.32 34.36 -20.29
N THR A 127 -30.54 34.21 -19.78
CA THR A 127 -31.74 34.03 -20.62
C THR A 127 -32.07 35.40 -21.21
N HIS A 128 -31.70 35.62 -22.47
CA HIS A 128 -32.12 36.79 -23.22
C HIS A 128 -33.53 36.54 -23.76
N GLY A 129 -34.54 37.07 -23.06
CA GLY A 129 -35.88 37.24 -23.60
C GLY A 129 -35.91 38.48 -24.50
N PHE A 130 -35.81 38.28 -25.81
CA PHE A 130 -36.31 39.25 -26.78
C PHE A 130 -37.80 38.96 -26.95
N ASP A 131 -38.63 39.75 -26.27
CA ASP A 131 -40.05 39.89 -26.58
C ASP A 131 -40.19 41.05 -27.60
N LEU A 132 -41.07 40.87 -28.58
CA LEU A 132 -41.23 41.68 -29.79
C LEU A 132 -42.62 42.30 -29.79
#